data_AF-A0AAU5SE98-F1
#
_entry.id   AF-A0AAU5SE98-F1
#
_cell.length_a   1.000
_cell.length_b   1.000
_cell.length_c   1.000
_cell.angle_alpha   90.00
_cell.angle_beta   90.00
_cell.angle_gamma   90.00
#
_symmetry.space_group_name_H-M   'P 1'
#
loop_
_entity.id
_entity.type
_entity.pdbx_description
1 polymer ?
#
loop_
_entity_poly.entity_id
_entity_poly.type
_entity_poly.pdbx_seq_one_letter_code
_entity_poly.pdbx_strand_id
1 'polypeptide(L)' 'MVSLEATVGDDGLIYIRETERPEVVAVTTPAKWEAFVKGVKAGEFDHFVAGVEAEAG' A
#
# COMPACT_ATOMS: atom_id res chain seq x y z
N MET A 1 10.69 8.37 8.04
CA MET A 1 9.96 7.10 7.88
C MET A 1 8.61 7.49 7.32
N VAL A 2 8.31 7.10 6.08
CA VAL A 2 7.03 7.43 5.45
C VAL A 2 5.97 6.48 5.99
N SER A 3 4.83 7.01 6.44
CA SER A 3 3.68 6.23 6.89
C SER A 3 2.57 6.30 5.85
N LEU A 4 1.93 5.16 5.60
CA LEU A 4 0.74 5.06 4.78
C LEU A 4 -0.48 4.83 5.66
N GLU A 5 -1.57 5.50 5.34
CA GLU A 5 -2.89 5.24 5.93
C GLU A 5 -3.87 4.75 4.85
N ALA A 6 -4.78 3.87 5.25
CA ALA A 6 -5.85 3.36 4.40
C ALA A 6 -7.20 3.58 5.08
N THR A 7 -8.15 4.22 4.38
CA THR A 7 -9.49 4.51 4.91
C THR A 7 -10.59 4.12 3.91
N VAL A 8 -11.79 3.86 4.42
CA VAL A 8 -12.99 3.67 3.61
C VAL A 8 -13.64 5.04 3.41
N GLY A 9 -13.79 5.46 2.17
CA GLY A 9 -14.47 6.71 1.82
C GLY A 9 -15.99 6.57 1.86
N ASP A 10 -16.70 7.70 1.79
CA ASP A 10 -18.16 7.74 1.77
C ASP A 10 -18.78 7.05 0.54
N ASP A 11 -17.99 6.91 -0.53
CA ASP A 11 -18.32 6.17 -1.75
C ASP A 11 -18.06 4.65 -1.65
N GLY A 12 -17.56 4.17 -0.50
CA GLY A 12 -17.19 2.79 -0.25
C GLY A 12 -15.88 2.34 -0.91
N LEU A 13 -15.10 3.26 -1.50
CA LEU A 13 -13.77 2.96 -2.02
C LEU A 13 -12.71 3.03 -0.91
N ILE A 14 -11.58 2.38 -1.14
CA ILE A 14 -10.42 2.41 -0.24
C ILE A 14 -9.45 3.45 -0.75
N TYR A 15 -9.16 4.44 0.10
CA TYR A 15 -8.22 5.51 -0.17
C TYR A 15 -6.93 5.24 0.61
N ILE A 16 -5.80 5.19 -0.09
CA ILE A 16 -4.46 4.98 0.48
C ILE A 16 -3.64 6.24 0.21
N ARG A 17 -3.08 6.85 1.26
CA ARG A 17 -2.28 8.08 1.13
C ARG A 17 -1.09 8.08 2.08
N GLU A 18 -0.09 8.88 1.73
CA GLU A 18 1.03 9.19 2.63
C GLU A 18 0.59 10.21 3.69
N THR A 19 0.97 9.98 4.94
CA THR A 19 0.60 10.91 6.04
C THR A 19 1.25 12.29 5.89
N GLU A 20 2.43 12.37 5.27
CA GLU A 20 3.18 13.61 5.07
C GLU A 20 2.80 14.33 3.75
N ARG A 21 2.15 13.61 2.82
CA ARG A 21 1.73 14.10 1.49
C ARG A 21 0.31 13.60 1.16
N PRO A 22 -0.71 14.08 1.90
CA PRO A 22 -2.07 13.55 1.82
C PRO A 22 -2.77 13.80 0.47
N GLU A 23 -2.23 14.69 -0.36
CA GLU A 23 -2.68 14.97 -1.72
C GLU A 23 -2.38 13.84 -2.71
N VAL A 24 -1.37 13.00 -2.43
CA VAL A 24 -1.03 11.85 -3.25
C VAL A 24 -1.85 10.66 -2.76
N VAL A 25 -2.88 10.30 -3.54
CA VAL A 25 -3.84 9.27 -3.16
C VAL A 25 -3.97 8.20 -4.23
N ALA A 26 -3.86 6.95 -3.80
CA ALA A 26 -4.26 5.79 -4.58
C ALA A 26 -5.67 5.36 -4.15
N VAL A 27 -6.55 5.13 -5.11
CA VAL A 27 -7.94 4.71 -4.86
C VAL A 27 -8.14 3.31 -5.42
N THR A 28 -8.74 2.43 -4.62
CA THR A 28 -9.04 1.06 -5.03
C THR A 28 -10.40 0.61 -4.51
N THR A 29 -10.88 -0.52 -5.02
CA THR A 29 -12.15 -1.14 -4.57
C THR A 29 -11.90 -2.06 -3.38
N PRO A 30 -12.90 -2.31 -2.51
CA PRO A 30 -12.79 -3.28 -1.42
C PRO A 30 -12.34 -4.68 -1.87
N ALA A 31 -12.85 -5.17 -3.00
CA ALA A 31 -12.47 -6.49 -3.54
C ALA A 31 -10.98 -6.58 -3.91
N LYS A 32 -10.44 -5.54 -4.55
CA LYS A 32 -9.00 -5.44 -4.87
C LYS A 32 -8.15 -5.29 -3.61
N TRP A 33 -8.61 -4.51 -2.63
CA TRP A 33 -7.92 -4.37 -1.35
C TRP A 33 -7.83 -5.70 -0.61
N GLU A 34 -8.91 -6.48 -0.55
CA GLU A 34 -8.87 -7.83 0.03
C GLU A 34 -7.87 -8.75 -0.66
N ALA A 35 -7.88 -8.77 -2.01
CA ALA A 35 -6.95 -9.59 -2.78
C ALA A 35 -5.50 -9.18 -2.50
N PHE A 36 -5.22 -7.87 -2.45
CA PHE A 36 -3.92 -7.33 -2.10
C PHE A 36 -3.45 -7.79 -0.72
N VAL A 37 -4.28 -7.62 0.33
CA VAL A 37 -3.94 -8.05 1.70
C VAL A 37 -3.67 -9.56 1.78
N LYS A 38 -4.44 -10.37 1.04
CA LYS A 38 -4.23 -11.82 0.94
C LYS A 38 -2.88 -12.15 0.29
N GLY A 39 -2.52 -11.48 -0.82
CA GLY A 39 -1.22 -11.65 -1.48
C GLY A 39 -0.05 -11.26 -0.57
N VAL A 40 -0.14 -10.15 0.15
CA VAL A 40 0.86 -9.73 1.15
C VAL A 40 1.06 -10.80 2.22
N LYS A 41 -0.04 -11.30 2.82
CA LYS A 41 0.04 -12.35 3.84
C LYS A 41 0.58 -13.68 3.31
N ALA A 42 0.44 -13.94 2.02
CA ALA A 42 0.97 -15.14 1.37
C ALA A 42 2.47 -15.01 1.02
N GLY A 43 3.11 -13.88 1.28
CA GLY A 43 4.50 -13.62 0.88
C GLY A 43 4.65 -13.40 -0.62
N GLU A 44 3.56 -13.09 -1.34
CA GLU A 44 3.60 -12.91 -2.80
C GLU A 44 4.59 -11.81 -3.21
N PHE A 45 4.84 -10.82 -2.33
CA PHE A 45 5.68 -9.66 -2.62
C PHE A 45 7.11 -9.75 -2.05
N ASP A 46 7.47 -10.83 -1.36
CA ASP A 46 8.78 -10.92 -0.68
C ASP A 46 9.97 -10.88 -1.65
N HIS A 47 9.73 -11.26 -2.90
CA HIS A 47 10.73 -11.21 -3.97
C HIS A 47 11.07 -9.79 -4.46
N PHE A 48 10.28 -8.77 -4.11
CA PHE A 48 10.55 -7.37 -4.47
C PHE A 48 11.52 -6.66 -3.51
N VAL A 49 11.89 -7.29 -2.39
CA VAL A 49 12.76 -6.68 -1.35
C VAL A 49 14.25 -6.74 -1.72
N ALA A 50 14.64 -7.62 -2.65
CA ALA A 50 16.03 -7.93 -2.98
C ALA A 50 16.88 -6.79 -3.60
N GLY A 51 16.34 -5.57 -3.73
CA GLY A 51 17.02 -4.42 -4.32
C GLY A 51 17.24 -3.21 -3.41
N VAL A 52 16.82 -3.23 -2.14
CA VAL A 52 16.85 -2.04 -1.28
C VAL A 52 18.17 -1.87 -0.52
N GLU A 53 19.01 -2.90 -0.40
CA GLU A 53 20.30 -2.82 0.33
C GLU A 53 21.50 -2.33 -0.52
N ALA A 54 21.33 -2.08 -1.82
CA ALA A 54 22.45 -1.69 -2.70
C ALA A 54 22.83 -0.20 -2.63
N GLU A 55 22.05 0.65 -1.97
CA GLU A 55 22.24 2.11 -1.92
C GLU A 55 22.64 2.61 -0.51
N ALA A 56 23.38 1.80 0.25
CA ALA A 56 23.96 2.18 1.54
C ALA A 56 25.48 1.96 1.59
N GLY A 57 26.15 2.17 0.45
CA GLY A 57 27.61 2.22 0.32
C GLY A 57 28.18 3.61 0.60
#